data_AF-A0AA37TQA0-F1
#
_entry.id   AF-A0AA37TQA0-F1
#
_cell.length_a   1.000
_cell.length_b   1.000
_cell.length_c   1.000
_cell.angle_alpha   90.00
_cell.angle_beta   90.00
_cell.angle_gamma   90.00
#
_symmetry.space_group_name_H-M   'P 1'
#
loop_
_entity.id
_entity.type
_entity.pdbx_description
1 polymer ?
#
loop_
_entity_poly.entity_id
_entity_poly.type
_entity_poly.pdbx_seq_one_letter_code
_entity_poly.pdbx_strand_id
1 'polypeptide(L)'
;MNTLNKAVIQLIGFRSGKRELGVNAKTRDDAAYLIRELMLLGYRLTKDEIYYLTAQDSTQVIDHIRNKWFTPVYCERIQPSNWYITPQEIERFKYDRDAQRQEVKSQYLSKKHTRDVQTVVKLRKNIGDTAFDKLIAEIKDLTNQIKNRNQ
;
A
#
# COMPACT_ATOMS: atom_id res chain seq x y z
N MET A 1 -0.35 17.60 -27.37
CA MET A 1 -1.06 17.24 -26.11
C MET A 1 -0.70 15.81 -25.75
N ASN A 2 -0.04 15.61 -24.62
CA ASN A 2 0.47 14.29 -24.19
C ASN A 2 -0.71 13.36 -23.84
N THR A 3 -0.61 12.07 -24.18
CA THR A 3 -1.69 11.07 -24.00
C THR A 3 -2.16 10.95 -22.55
N LEU A 4 -1.26 11.21 -21.59
CA LEU A 4 -1.56 11.32 -20.16
C LEU A 4 -2.59 12.42 -19.84
N ASN A 5 -2.47 13.59 -20.48
CA ASN A 5 -3.38 14.71 -20.20
C ASN A 5 -4.82 14.38 -20.61
N LYS A 6 -5.02 13.61 -21.69
CA LYS A 6 -6.37 13.18 -22.10
C LYS A 6 -6.97 12.17 -21.13
N ALA A 7 -6.19 11.19 -20.66
CA ALA A 7 -6.66 10.18 -19.71
C ALA A 7 -6.96 10.79 -18.32
N VAL A 8 -6.12 11.71 -17.84
CA VAL A 8 -6.34 12.47 -16.60
C VAL A 8 -7.62 13.33 -16.72
N ILE A 9 -7.84 13.99 -17.86
CA ILE A 9 -9.06 14.78 -18.11
C ILE A 9 -10.32 13.90 -18.16
N GLN A 10 -10.25 12.68 -18.73
CA GLN A 10 -11.40 11.77 -18.77
C GLN A 10 -11.76 11.17 -17.40
N LEU A 11 -10.76 10.74 -16.61
CA LEU A 11 -10.97 10.20 -15.26
C LEU A 11 -11.56 11.24 -14.29
N ILE A 12 -11.20 12.52 -14.45
CA ILE A 12 -11.62 13.61 -13.57
C ILE A 12 -12.92 14.26 -14.05
N GLY A 13 -13.08 14.43 -15.37
CA GLY A 13 -14.28 14.98 -15.98
C GLY A 13 -15.55 14.16 -15.72
N PHE A 14 -15.42 12.89 -15.34
CA PHE A 14 -16.56 12.04 -14.98
C PHE A 14 -17.11 12.31 -13.56
N ARG A 15 -16.38 13.02 -12.69
CA ARG A 15 -16.82 13.30 -11.31
C ARG A 15 -16.89 14.76 -10.91
N SER A 16 -16.22 15.68 -11.61
CA SER A 16 -16.33 17.09 -11.30
C SER A 16 -16.27 17.95 -12.55
N GLY A 17 -17.33 18.72 -12.79
CA GLY A 17 -17.40 19.72 -13.86
C GLY A 17 -16.47 20.91 -13.65
N LYS A 18 -15.18 20.70 -13.37
CA LYS A 18 -14.17 21.75 -13.23
C LYS A 18 -12.87 21.37 -13.93
N ARG A 19 -12.51 22.19 -14.92
CA ARG A 19 -11.24 22.18 -15.65
C ARG A 19 -10.22 23.01 -14.89
N GLU A 20 -9.33 22.37 -14.11
CA GLU A 20 -8.01 22.95 -13.80
C GLU A 20 -6.97 21.82 -13.81
N LEU A 21 -5.98 21.95 -14.70
CA LEU A 21 -4.84 21.05 -14.86
C LEU A 21 -3.88 21.29 -13.68
N GLY A 22 -4.19 20.62 -12.57
CA GLY A 22 -3.47 20.69 -11.31
C GLY A 22 -4.28 19.92 -10.28
N VAL A 23 -4.29 18.59 -10.39
CA VAL A 23 -5.10 17.72 -9.55
C VAL A 23 -4.43 17.63 -8.19
N ASN A 24 -4.58 18.66 -7.36
CA ASN A 24 -4.20 18.57 -5.96
C ASN A 24 -5.15 17.56 -5.30
N ALA A 25 -4.76 16.29 -5.34
CA ALA A 25 -5.36 15.24 -4.55
C ALA A 25 -5.28 15.68 -3.08
N LYS A 26 -6.40 16.18 -2.56
CA LYS A 26 -6.47 16.84 -1.25
C LYS A 26 -6.08 15.89 -0.12
N THR A 27 -6.27 14.58 -0.34
CA THR A 27 -5.94 13.53 0.61
C THR A 27 -5.05 12.47 -0.03
N ARG A 28 -4.38 11.68 0.82
CA ARG A 28 -3.62 10.50 0.37
C ARG A 28 -4.50 9.43 -0.29
N ASP A 29 -5.76 9.35 0.11
CA ASP A 29 -6.71 8.41 -0.47
C ASP A 29 -7.05 8.80 -1.92
N ASP A 30 -7.27 10.10 -2.17
CA ASP A 30 -7.52 10.63 -3.51
C ASP A 30 -6.30 10.43 -4.43
N ALA A 31 -5.09 10.67 -3.89
CA ALA A 31 -3.84 10.50 -4.61
C ALA A 31 -3.64 9.03 -5.01
N ALA A 32 -3.79 8.13 -4.04
CA ALA A 32 -3.73 6.70 -4.28
C ALA A 32 -4.78 6.27 -5.33
N TYR A 33 -5.97 6.86 -5.30
CA TYR A 33 -7.07 6.50 -6.21
C TYR A 33 -6.69 6.84 -7.63
N LEU A 34 -6.34 8.11 -7.87
CA LEU A 34 -5.91 8.59 -9.18
C LEU A 34 -4.78 7.73 -9.76
N ILE A 35 -3.73 7.50 -8.96
CA ILE A 35 -2.55 6.76 -9.41
C ILE A 35 -2.89 5.28 -9.68
N ARG A 36 -3.70 4.64 -8.83
CA ARG A 36 -4.15 3.26 -9.09
C ARG A 36 -4.94 3.18 -10.39
N GLU A 37 -5.90 4.07 -10.62
CA GLU A 37 -6.72 4.04 -11.83
C GLU A 37 -5.87 4.20 -13.09
N LEU A 38 -4.89 5.11 -13.08
CA LEU A 38 -3.95 5.23 -14.19
C LEU A 38 -3.16 3.93 -14.41
N MET A 39 -2.66 3.30 -13.35
CA MET A 39 -1.97 2.01 -13.50
C MET A 39 -2.88 0.88 -13.99
N LEU A 40 -4.16 0.88 -13.59
CA LEU A 40 -5.17 -0.08 -14.07
C LEU A 40 -5.54 0.12 -15.54
N LEU A 41 -5.32 1.33 -16.07
CA LEU A 41 -5.37 1.61 -17.51
C LEU A 41 -4.08 1.19 -18.24
N GLY A 42 -3.09 0.65 -17.53
CA GLY A 42 -1.82 0.19 -18.08
C GLY A 42 -0.71 1.25 -18.09
N TYR A 43 -0.94 2.43 -17.51
CA TYR A 43 0.11 3.44 -17.39
C TYR A 43 1.22 2.99 -16.44
N ARG A 44 2.45 3.33 -16.81
CA ARG A 44 3.64 3.20 -15.98
C ARG A 44 4.04 4.60 -15.54
N LEU A 45 4.29 4.80 -14.26
CA LEU A 45 4.49 6.12 -13.68
C LEU A 45 5.80 6.18 -12.92
N THR A 46 6.61 7.18 -13.24
CA THR A 46 7.80 7.54 -12.49
C THR A 46 7.45 8.19 -11.15
N LYS A 47 8.44 8.30 -10.26
CA LYS A 47 8.29 9.06 -9.01
C LYS A 47 7.87 10.51 -9.26
N ASP A 48 8.50 11.16 -10.24
CA ASP A 48 8.27 12.59 -10.52
C ASP A 48 6.88 12.82 -11.12
N GLU A 49 6.39 11.91 -11.96
CA GLU A 49 5.01 11.98 -12.46
C GLU A 49 3.98 11.79 -11.35
N ILE A 50 4.21 10.85 -10.42
CA ILE A 50 3.31 10.67 -9.26
C ILE A 50 3.29 11.94 -8.41
N TYR A 51 4.46 12.52 -8.13
CA TYR A 51 4.55 13.76 -7.37
C TYR A 51 3.87 14.92 -8.10
N TYR A 52 4.11 15.07 -9.40
CA TYR A 52 3.47 16.09 -10.23
C TYR A 52 1.94 15.97 -10.24
N LEU A 53 1.42 14.74 -10.32
CA LEU A 53 -0.02 14.47 -10.38
C LEU A 53 -0.73 14.59 -9.03
N THR A 54 -0.02 14.49 -7.91
CA THR A 54 -0.65 14.35 -6.58
C THR A 54 -0.13 15.29 -5.50
N ALA A 55 1.01 15.96 -5.74
CA ALA A 55 1.79 16.70 -4.75
C ALA A 55 2.19 15.88 -3.51
N GLN A 56 2.23 14.54 -3.61
CA GLN A 56 2.55 13.64 -2.51
C GLN A 56 3.77 12.77 -2.81
N ASP A 57 4.46 12.34 -1.75
CA ASP A 57 5.57 11.40 -1.89
C ASP A 57 5.09 10.09 -2.51
N SER A 58 5.75 9.68 -3.60
CA SER A 58 5.36 8.50 -4.37
C SER A 58 5.33 7.25 -3.50
N THR A 59 6.28 7.09 -2.57
CA THR A 59 6.37 5.89 -1.72
C THR A 59 5.13 5.77 -0.84
N GLN A 60 4.71 6.89 -0.24
CA GLN A 60 3.49 6.92 0.58
C GLN A 60 2.24 6.58 -0.23
N VAL A 61 2.13 7.11 -1.45
CA VAL A 61 1.00 6.82 -2.35
C VAL A 61 0.99 5.34 -2.73
N ILE A 62 2.13 4.79 -3.15
CA ILE A 62 2.24 3.37 -3.54
C ILE A 62 2.00 2.43 -2.35
N ASP A 63 2.53 2.75 -1.18
CA ASP A 63 2.30 1.95 0.03
C ASP A 63 0.83 1.99 0.45
N HIS A 64 0.15 3.12 0.26
CA HIS A 64 -1.28 3.22 0.51
C HIS A 64 -2.07 2.31 -0.42
N ILE A 65 -1.75 2.29 -1.72
CA ILE A 65 -2.36 1.37 -2.70
C ILE A 65 -2.13 -0.09 -2.30
N ARG A 66 -0.90 -0.46 -1.95
CA ARG A 66 -0.54 -1.85 -1.59
C ARG A 66 -1.18 -2.30 -0.28
N ASN A 67 -1.18 -1.46 0.75
CA ASN A 67 -1.51 -1.89 2.12
C ASN A 67 -2.98 -1.66 2.46
N LYS A 68 -3.59 -0.57 1.98
CA LYS A 68 -5.01 -0.29 2.23
C LYS A 68 -5.90 -1.05 1.26
N TRP A 69 -5.52 -1.04 -0.02
CA TRP A 69 -6.34 -1.62 -1.07
C TRP A 69 -5.89 -3.01 -1.51
N PHE A 70 -4.71 -3.48 -1.11
CA PHE A 70 -4.21 -4.79 -1.54
C PHE A 70 -4.25 -4.93 -3.06
N THR A 71 -3.79 -3.88 -3.75
CA THR A 71 -3.54 -3.90 -5.19
C THR A 71 -2.04 -4.11 -5.40
N PRO A 72 -1.64 -5.13 -6.18
CA PRO A 72 -0.23 -5.41 -6.39
C PRO A 72 0.37 -4.36 -7.33
N VAL A 73 1.36 -3.63 -6.83
CA VAL A 73 2.13 -2.64 -7.60
C VAL A 73 3.57 -3.11 -7.66
N TYR A 74 4.17 -3.04 -8.84
CA TYR A 74 5.53 -3.46 -9.15
C TYR A 74 6.40 -2.24 -9.45
N CYS A 75 7.72 -2.42 -9.33
CA CYS A 75 8.70 -1.38 -9.61
C CYS A 75 9.77 -1.95 -10.54
N GLU A 76 9.90 -1.36 -11.72
CA GLU A 76 11.02 -1.62 -12.62
C GLU A 76 12.22 -0.83 -12.13
N ARG A 77 13.31 -1.54 -11.81
CA ARG A 77 14.58 -0.95 -11.35
C ARG A 77 15.43 -0.43 -12.52
N ILE A 78 14.78 0.21 -13.49
CA ILE A 78 15.41 0.98 -14.55
C ILE A 78 15.49 2.43 -14.04
N GLN A 79 16.34 3.29 -14.61
CA GLN A 79 16.46 4.69 -14.23
C GLN A 79 15.89 5.58 -15.36
N PRO A 80 14.81 6.35 -15.12
CA PRO A 80 14.04 6.45 -13.87
C PRO A 80 13.19 5.21 -13.59
N SER A 81 12.98 4.90 -12.31
CA SER A 81 12.21 3.72 -11.89
C SER A 81 10.72 3.95 -12.08
N ASN A 82 10.05 2.94 -12.63
CA ASN A 82 8.64 3.01 -12.98
C ASN A 82 7.82 2.10 -12.08
N TRP A 83 6.74 2.67 -11.54
CA TRP A 83 5.71 1.94 -10.82
C TRP A 83 4.58 1.55 -11.76
N TYR A 84 4.08 0.32 -11.65
CA TYR A 84 3.05 -0.20 -12.55
C TYR A 84 2.30 -1.40 -11.96
N ILE A 85 1.17 -1.75 -12.58
CA ILE A 85 0.45 -3.02 -12.36
C ILE A 85 0.64 -3.86 -13.62
N THR A 86 0.94 -5.15 -13.49
CA THR A 86 1.14 -6.02 -14.67
C THR A 86 -0.18 -6.23 -15.41
N PRO A 87 -0.16 -6.53 -16.72
CA PRO A 87 -1.39 -6.85 -17.46
C PRO A 87 -2.22 -7.96 -16.82
N GLN A 88 -1.56 -9.02 -16.33
CA GLN A 88 -2.21 -10.13 -15.61
C GLN A 88 -2.93 -9.64 -14.35
N GLU A 89 -2.31 -8.77 -13.56
CA GLU A 89 -2.93 -8.24 -12.35
C GLU A 89 -4.05 -7.22 -12.65
N ILE A 90 -3.99 -6.52 -13.79
CA ILE A 90 -5.10 -5.69 -14.29
C ILE A 90 -6.29 -6.57 -14.66
N GLU A 91 -6.06 -7.69 -15.35
CA GLU A 91 -7.11 -8.65 -15.72
C GLU A 91 -7.76 -9.26 -14.47
N ARG A 92 -6.95 -9.72 -13.51
CA ARG A 92 -7.44 -10.20 -12.22
C ARG A 92 -8.20 -9.12 -11.45
N PHE A 93 -7.77 -7.87 -11.51
CA PHE A 93 -8.50 -6.78 -10.87
C PHE A 93 -9.91 -6.60 -11.46
N LYS A 94 -10.09 -6.87 -12.76
CA LYS A 94 -11.39 -6.75 -13.46
C LYS A 94 -12.29 -7.96 -13.25
N TYR A 95 -11.74 -9.17 -13.25
CA TYR A 95 -12.54 -10.40 -13.31
C TYR A 95 -12.44 -11.29 -12.07
N ASP A 96 -11.41 -11.13 -11.23
CA ASP A 96 -11.13 -11.99 -10.07
C ASP A 96 -10.56 -11.19 -8.89
N ARG A 97 -11.24 -10.08 -8.55
CA ARG A 97 -10.72 -9.10 -7.61
C ARG A 97 -10.59 -9.65 -6.19
N ASP A 98 -11.53 -10.48 -5.77
CA ASP A 98 -11.56 -11.01 -4.40
C ASP A 98 -10.44 -12.01 -4.17
N ALA A 99 -10.17 -12.92 -5.11
CA ALA A 99 -9.04 -13.84 -4.98
C ALA A 99 -7.70 -13.09 -5.02
N GLN A 100 -7.55 -12.11 -5.92
CA GLN A 100 -6.37 -11.23 -5.95
C GLN A 100 -6.16 -10.53 -4.61
N ARG A 101 -7.24 -9.95 -4.04
CA ARG A 101 -7.18 -9.24 -2.76
C ARG A 101 -6.78 -10.18 -1.62
N GLN A 102 -7.37 -11.37 -1.56
CA GLN A 102 -7.06 -12.37 -0.53
C GLN A 102 -5.60 -12.82 -0.61
N GLU A 103 -5.09 -13.07 -1.81
CA GLU A 103 -3.69 -13.44 -2.04
C GLU A 103 -2.73 -12.33 -1.61
N VAL A 104 -2.95 -11.08 -2.06
CA VAL A 104 -2.08 -9.96 -1.70
C VAL A 104 -2.12 -9.69 -0.20
N LYS A 105 -3.31 -9.81 0.42
CA LYS A 105 -3.47 -9.67 1.87
C LYS A 105 -2.76 -10.77 2.65
N SER A 106 -2.83 -12.03 2.21
CA SER A 106 -2.16 -13.15 2.87
C SER A 106 -0.64 -12.99 2.78
N GLN A 107 -0.11 -12.59 1.63
CA GLN A 107 1.31 -12.28 1.45
C GLN A 107 1.76 -11.12 2.36
N TYR A 108 0.95 -10.06 2.48
CA TYR A 108 1.23 -8.94 3.39
C TYR A 108 1.31 -9.42 4.85
N LEU A 109 0.32 -10.18 5.31
CA LEU A 109 0.28 -10.70 6.67
C LEU A 109 1.42 -11.67 6.96
N SER A 110 1.77 -12.52 6.00
CA SER A 110 2.92 -13.43 6.11
C SER A 110 4.24 -12.64 6.27
N LYS A 111 4.48 -11.65 5.42
CA LYS A 111 5.67 -10.78 5.53
C LYS A 111 5.71 -10.01 6.85
N LYS A 112 4.55 -9.52 7.31
CA LYS A 112 4.44 -8.84 8.60
C LYS A 112 4.81 -9.79 9.74
N HIS A 113 4.23 -10.99 9.75
CA HIS A 113 4.52 -12.01 10.76
C HIS A 113 6.02 -12.35 10.82
N THR A 114 6.67 -12.55 9.66
CA THR A 114 8.11 -12.80 9.60
C THR A 114 8.93 -11.66 10.21
N ARG A 115 8.57 -10.39 9.96
CA ARG A 115 9.24 -9.23 10.56
C ARG A 115 9.03 -9.15 12.06
N ASP A 116 7.83 -9.45 12.53
CA ASP A 116 7.50 -9.45 13.95
C ASP A 116 8.31 -10.53 14.67
N VAL A 117 8.40 -11.74 14.11
CA VAL A 117 9.25 -12.83 14.62
C VAL A 117 10.72 -12.41 14.66
N GLN A 118 11.24 -11.81 13.59
CA GLN A 118 12.63 -11.32 13.58
C GLN A 118 12.88 -10.26 14.65
N THR A 119 11.92 -9.37 14.88
CA THR A 119 11.98 -8.36 15.95
C THR A 119 12.04 -9.01 17.32
N VAL A 120 11.17 -10.00 17.56
CA VAL A 120 11.16 -10.77 18.82
C VAL A 120 12.49 -11.50 19.04
N VAL A 121 13.04 -12.14 18.01
CA VAL A 121 14.35 -12.82 18.10
C VAL A 121 15.47 -11.83 18.41
N LYS A 122 15.48 -10.64 17.80
CA LYS A 122 16.46 -9.59 18.09
C LYS A 122 16.33 -9.08 19.53
N LEU A 123 15.11 -8.83 20.00
CA LEU A 123 14.86 -8.41 21.38
C LEU A 123 15.37 -9.46 22.36
N ARG A 124 15.03 -10.73 22.17
CA ARG A 124 15.50 -11.85 22.99
C ARG A 124 17.04 -11.90 23.05
N LYS A 125 17.72 -11.76 21.91
CA LYS A 125 19.20 -11.71 21.86
C LYS A 125 19.77 -10.52 22.63
N ASN A 126 19.12 -9.35 22.58
CA ASN A 126 19.63 -8.14 23.19
C ASN A 126 19.47 -8.10 24.72
N ILE A 127 18.36 -8.63 25.24
CA ILE A 127 18.06 -8.58 26.68
C ILE A 127 18.42 -9.87 27.42
N GLY A 128 18.72 -10.95 26.69
CA GLY A 128 19.04 -12.27 27.24
C GLY A 128 17.80 -13.09 27.58
N ASP A 129 17.95 -14.41 27.56
CA ASP A 129 16.86 -15.38 27.71
C ASP A 129 16.08 -15.17 29.01
N THR A 130 16.77 -15.03 30.14
CA THR A 130 16.14 -14.88 31.46
C THR A 130 15.27 -13.63 31.57
N ALA A 131 15.71 -12.49 31.03
CA ALA A 131 14.93 -11.26 31.07
C ALA A 131 13.76 -11.31 30.08
N PHE A 132 13.96 -11.94 28.93
CA PHE A 132 12.92 -12.15 27.94
C PHE A 132 11.80 -13.04 28.47
N ASP A 133 12.12 -14.14 29.15
CA ASP A 133 11.12 -15.04 29.73
C ASP A 133 10.28 -14.37 30.82
N LYS A 134 10.90 -13.52 31.65
CA LYS A 134 10.18 -12.68 32.63
C LYS A 134 9.21 -11.73 31.95
N LEU A 135 9.64 -11.02 30.91
CA LEU A 135 8.79 -10.12 30.13
C LEU A 135 7.59 -10.87 29.51
N ILE A 136 7.82 -12.07 28.97
CA ILE A 136 6.74 -12.89 28.41
C ILE A 136 5.73 -13.32 29.50
N ALA A 137 6.21 -13.66 30.70
CA ALA A 137 5.34 -13.99 31.83
C ALA A 137 4.48 -12.80 32.26
N GLU A 138 5.08 -11.61 32.38
CA GLU A 138 4.38 -10.37 32.71
C GLU A 138 3.30 -10.00 31.67
N ILE A 139 3.63 -10.11 30.38
CA ILE A 139 2.66 -9.85 29.28
C ILE A 139 1.48 -10.82 29.34
N LYS A 140 1.73 -12.11 29.61
CA LYS A 140 0.66 -13.12 29.74
C LYS A 140 -0.25 -12.82 30.91
N ASP A 141 0.31 -12.45 32.06
CA ASP A 141 -0.46 -12.11 33.25
C ASP A 141 -1.35 -10.88 33.00
N LEU A 142 -0.79 -9.80 32.47
CA LEU A 142 -1.55 -8.59 32.09
C LEU A 142 -2.67 -8.89 31.08
N THR A 143 -2.40 -9.76 30.10
CA THR A 143 -3.42 -10.16 29.10
C THR A 143 -4.59 -10.89 29.75
N ASN A 144 -4.33 -11.77 30.72
CA ASN A 144 -5.37 -12.47 31.45
C ASN A 144 -6.17 -11.53 32.36
N GLN A 145 -5.51 -10.58 33.03
CA GLN A 145 -6.18 -9.55 33.83
C GLN A 145 -7.13 -8.70 32.98
N ILE A 146 -6.72 -8.32 31.76
CA ILE A 146 -7.56 -7.54 30.83
C ILE A 146 -8.78 -8.36 30.37
N LYS A 147 -8.61 -9.64 30.06
CA LYS A 147 -9.73 -10.52 29.67
C LYS A 147 -10.78 -10.64 30.77
N ASN A 148 -10.34 -10.82 32.01
CA ASN A 148 -11.24 -10.98 33.16
C ASN A 148 -11.95 -9.67 33.55
N ARG A 149 -11.45 -8.51 33.12
CA ARG A 149 -12.11 -7.20 33.35
C ARG A 149 -13.18 -6.84 32.31
N ASN A 150 -13.17 -7.51 31.15
CA ASN A 150 -14.09 -7.25 30.05
C ASN A 150 -15.18 -8.34 29.91
N GLN A 151 -15.26 -9.26 30.89
CA GLN A 151 -16.35 -10.23 31.08
C GLN A 151 -17.23 -9.75 32.23
#